data_AF-A0A242DEB0-F1
#
_entry.id   AF-A0A242DEB0-F1
#
_cell.length_a   1.000
_cell.length_b   1.000
_cell.length_c   1.000
_cell.angle_alpha   90.00
_cell.angle_beta   90.00
_cell.angle_gamma   90.00
#
_symmetry.space_group_name_H-M   'P 1'
#
loop_
_entity.id
_entity.type
_entity.pdbx_description
1 polymer ?
#
loop_
_entity_poly.entity_id
_entity_poly.type
_entity_poly.pdbx_seq_one_letter_code
_entity_poly.pdbx_strand_id
1 'polypeptide(L)'
;MKLLKLYAYDRTKIIYADRFDTIDLLLLNRKRKISHQEVDTIIHRLLKVDREAVNVNVGYKKQIMEAGLRPKEDYKDIIAIEYKVPKE
;
A
#
# COMPACT_ATOMS: atom_id res chain seq x y z
N MET A 1 -12.40 -8.97 -7.75
CA MET A 1 -11.87 -8.58 -6.43
C MET A 1 -12.55 -9.48 -5.41
N LYS A 2 -11.78 -10.27 -4.68
CA LYS A 2 -12.31 -11.25 -3.71
C LYS A 2 -12.66 -10.58 -2.38
N LEU A 3 -11.89 -9.56 -1.99
CA LEU A 3 -12.06 -8.88 -0.71
C LEU A 3 -11.48 -7.46 -0.75
N LEU A 4 -12.18 -6.51 -0.14
CA LEU A 4 -11.67 -5.17 0.17
C LEU A 4 -11.77 -4.93 1.67
N LYS A 5 -10.67 -4.55 2.29
CA LYS A 5 -10.61 -4.20 3.71
C LYS A 5 -9.91 -2.87 3.91
N LEU A 6 -10.33 -2.14 4.94
CA LEU A 6 -9.68 -0.92 5.37
C LEU A 6 -9.01 -1.16 6.71
N TYR A 7 -7.73 -0.82 6.80
CA TYR A 7 -6.97 -0.87 8.03
C TYR A 7 -6.40 0.50 8.35
N ALA A 8 -5.95 0.66 9.59
CA ALA A 8 -5.18 1.80 10.02
C ALA A 8 -3.97 1.32 10.82
N TYR A 9 -2.83 1.96 10.61
CA TYR A 9 -1.64 1.81 11.42
C TYR A 9 -1.13 3.21 11.77
N ASP A 10 -1.19 3.57 13.05
CA ASP A 10 -1.00 4.95 13.52
C ASP A 10 -1.86 5.95 12.72
N ARG A 11 -1.25 6.77 11.85
CA ARG A 11 -1.91 7.79 11.03
C ARG A 11 -1.96 7.41 9.54
N THR A 12 -1.49 6.21 9.20
CA THR A 12 -1.52 5.67 7.84
C THR A 12 -2.78 4.83 7.67
N LYS A 13 -3.63 5.26 6.73
CA LYS A 13 -4.76 4.46 6.26
C LYS A 13 -4.25 3.46 5.24
N ILE A 14 -4.76 2.24 5.29
CA ILE A 14 -4.32 1.16 4.41
C ILE A 14 -5.56 0.61 3.73
N ILE A 15 -5.59 0.68 2.40
CA ILE A 15 -6.56 -0.01 1.58
C ILE A 15 -5.96 -1.36 1.22
N TYR A 16 -6.62 -2.44 1.61
CA TYR A 16 -6.24 -3.80 1.30
C TYR A 16 -7.21 -4.35 0.25
N ALA A 17 -6.69 -4.68 -0.93
CA ALA A 17 -7.46 -5.25 -2.03
C ALA A 17 -6.91 -6.63 -2.40
N ASP A 18 -7.71 -7.67 -2.13
CA ASP A 18 -7.42 -9.04 -2.55
C ASP A 18 -8.03 -9.29 -3.93
N ARG A 19 -7.16 -9.60 -4.88
CA ARG A 19 -7.48 -10.11 -6.21
C ARG A 19 -7.01 -11.56 -6.27
N PHE A 20 -7.63 -12.36 -7.14
CA PHE A 20 -7.41 -13.81 -7.20
C PHE A 20 -5.92 -14.23 -7.20
N ASP A 21 -5.06 -13.48 -7.90
CA ASP A 21 -3.63 -13.79 -8.04
C ASP A 21 -2.72 -12.77 -7.31
N THR A 22 -3.28 -11.68 -6.80
CA THR A 22 -2.49 -10.57 -6.22
C THR A 22 -3.20 -9.90 -5.05
N ILE A 23 -2.42 -9.45 -4.07
CA ILE A 23 -2.91 -8.58 -3.00
C ILE A 23 -2.24 -7.22 -3.15
N ASP A 24 -3.04 -6.17 -3.23
CA ASP A 24 -2.54 -4.79 -3.25
C ASP A 24 -2.80 -4.09 -1.93
N LEU A 25 -1.79 -3.39 -1.44
CA LEU A 25 -1.94 -2.44 -0.35
C LEU A 25 -1.69 -1.02 -0.87
N LEU A 26 -2.63 -0.11 -0.61
CA LEU A 26 -2.43 1.31 -0.80
C LEU A 26 -2.33 1.99 0.56
N LEU A 27 -1.12 2.45 0.89
CA LEU A 27 -0.83 3.13 2.13
C LEU A 27 -0.95 4.64 1.90
N LEU A 28 -1.75 5.29 2.73
CA LEU A 28 -2.17 6.68 2.57
C LEU A 28 -1.91 7.43 3.87
N ASN A 29 -1.04 8.44 3.84
CA ASN A 29 -0.79 9.29 5.00
C ASN A 29 -0.99 10.77 4.64
N ARG A 30 -1.86 11.45 5.38
CA ARG A 30 -2.16 12.88 5.14
C ARG A 30 -1.15 13.83 5.78
N LYS A 31 -0.43 13.39 6.81
CA LYS A 31 0.35 14.30 7.67
C LYS A 31 1.86 14.19 7.46
N ARG A 32 2.38 12.99 7.23
CA ARG A 32 3.83 12.73 7.15
C ARG A 32 4.19 11.74 6.06
N LYS A 33 5.47 11.70 5.69
CA LYS A 33 6.04 10.59 4.92
C LYS A 33 5.97 9.30 5.74
N ILE A 34 5.69 8.20 5.06
CA ILE A 34 5.62 6.87 5.65
C ILE A 34 7.06 6.32 5.69
N SER A 35 7.51 5.88 6.86
CA SER A 35 8.89 5.39 7.02
C SER A 35 9.04 3.97 6.46
N HIS A 36 10.26 3.55 6.12
CA HIS A 36 10.52 2.18 5.66
C HIS A 36 10.11 1.14 6.71
N GLN A 37 10.46 1.37 7.99
CA GLN A 37 10.08 0.48 9.08
C GLN A 37 8.55 0.34 9.22
N GLU A 38 7.80 1.41 8.98
CA GLU A 38 6.33 1.39 9.00
C GLU A 38 5.78 0.54 7.86
N VAL A 39 6.32 0.71 6.65
CA VAL A 39 6.00 -0.14 5.49
C VAL A 39 6.29 -1.61 5.79
N ASP A 40 7.47 -1.93 6.30
CA ASP A 40 7.90 -3.31 6.58
C ASP A 40 7.01 -3.95 7.65
N THR A 41 6.66 -3.18 8.69
CA THR A 41 5.74 -3.65 9.75
C THR A 41 4.35 -3.95 9.19
N ILE A 42 3.85 -3.11 8.28
CA ILE A 42 2.54 -3.30 7.64
C ILE A 42 2.56 -4.55 6.76
N ILE A 43 3.59 -4.73 5.93
CA ILE A 43 3.77 -5.92 5.07
C ILE A 43 3.77 -7.18 5.93
N HIS A 44 4.63 -7.23 6.95
CA HIS A 44 4.76 -8.41 7.81
C HIS A 44 3.46 -8.71 8.56
N ARG A 45 2.75 -7.69 9.07
CA ARG A 45 1.50 -7.89 9.82
C ARG A 45 0.34 -8.34 8.94
N LEU A 46 0.15 -7.73 7.77
CA LEU A 46 -1.02 -7.94 6.91
C LEU A 46 -0.84 -9.07 5.90
N LEU A 47 0.35 -9.22 5.33
CA LEU A 47 0.63 -10.18 4.27
C LEU A 47 1.35 -11.44 4.77
N LYS A 48 1.90 -11.41 5.99
CA LYS A 48 2.66 -12.52 6.58
C LYS A 48 3.88 -12.94 5.76
N VAL A 49 4.46 -11.98 5.05
CA VAL A 49 5.69 -12.15 4.26
C VAL A 49 6.69 -11.05 4.59
N ASP A 50 7.92 -11.23 4.16
CA ASP A 50 8.97 -10.21 4.26
C ASP A 50 8.94 -9.25 3.05
N ARG A 51 9.64 -8.12 3.17
CA ARG A 51 9.62 -7.03 2.19
C ARG A 51 10.09 -7.49 0.81
N GLU A 52 11.01 -8.45 0.77
CA GLU A 52 11.62 -9.00 -0.45
C GLU A 52 10.60 -9.76 -1.30
N ALA A 53 9.51 -10.25 -0.72
CA ALA A 53 8.46 -10.97 -1.41
C ALA A 53 7.44 -10.04 -2.10
N VAL A 54 7.53 -8.72 -1.90
CA VAL A 54 6.56 -7.75 -2.42
C VAL A 54 7.23 -6.66 -3.25
N ASN A 55 6.48 -6.09 -4.19
CA ASN A 55 6.92 -4.91 -4.93
C ASN A 55 6.44 -3.65 -4.21
N VAL A 56 7.36 -2.88 -3.64
CA VAL A 56 7.06 -1.64 -2.92
C VAL A 56 7.38 -0.43 -3.80
N ASN A 57 6.36 0.34 -4.13
CA ASN A 57 6.49 1.59 -4.86
C ASN A 57 6.31 2.81 -3.94
N VAL A 58 7.44 3.30 -3.42
CA VAL A 58 7.49 4.50 -2.57
C VAL A 58 7.26 5.81 -3.34
N GLY A 59 7.36 5.78 -4.67
CA GLY A 59 7.17 6.94 -5.55
C GLY A 59 5.75 7.08 -6.09
N TYR A 60 4.81 6.25 -5.62
CA TYR A 60 3.50 6.11 -6.24
C TYR A 60 2.70 7.40 -6.28
N LYS A 61 2.76 8.24 -5.23
CA LYS A 61 2.14 9.57 -5.23
C LYS A 61 2.55 10.39 -6.46
N LYS A 62 3.85 10.43 -6.79
CA LYS A 62 4.35 11.21 -7.92
C LYS A 62 3.83 10.64 -9.23
N GLN A 63 3.88 9.33 -9.40
CA GLN A 63 3.42 8.64 -10.60
C GLN A 63 1.93 8.89 -10.90
N ILE A 64 1.05 8.83 -9.90
CA ILE A 64 -0.37 9.06 -10.13
C ILE A 64 -0.65 10.54 -10.50
N MET A 65 0.09 11.47 -9.90
CA MET A 65 -0.04 12.89 -10.21
C MET A 65 0.43 13.19 -11.64
N GLU A 66 1.52 12.56 -12.07
CA GLU A 66 2.04 12.64 -13.45
C GLU A 66 1.08 11.99 -14.46
N ALA A 67 0.36 10.94 -14.06
CA ALA A 67 -0.70 10.33 -14.84
C ALA A 67 -2.01 11.17 -14.87
N GLY A 68 -2.03 12.35 -14.25
CA GLY A 68 -3.19 13.25 -14.23
C GLY A 68 -4.26 12.90 -13.19
N LEU A 69 -4.04 11.87 -12.36
CA LEU A 69 -4.95 11.53 -11.27
C LEU A 69 -4.78 12.53 -10.13
N ARG A 70 -5.89 13.14 -9.71
CA ARG A 70 -5.92 14.04 -8.55
C ARG A 70 -6.70 13.39 -7.40
N PRO A 71 -6.02 12.93 -6.34
CA PRO A 71 -6.70 12.44 -5.16
C PRO A 71 -7.66 13.50 -4.61
N LYS A 72 -8.85 13.08 -4.14
CA LYS A 72 -9.84 13.99 -3.54
C LYS A 72 -9.31 14.72 -2.30
N GLU A 73 -8.31 14.14 -1.65
CA GLU A 73 -7.72 14.65 -0.42
C GLU A 73 -6.23 14.89 -0.63
N ASP A 74 -5.67 15.88 0.05
CA ASP A 74 -4.23 16.09 0.04
C ASP A 74 -3.54 15.06 0.94
N TYR A 75 -2.96 14.05 0.31
CA TYR A 75 -2.12 13.07 0.98
C TYR A 75 -0.68 13.54 0.95
N LYS A 76 -0.02 13.64 2.11
CA LYS A 76 1.41 13.94 2.15
C LYS A 76 2.23 12.86 1.45
N ASP A 77 1.81 11.60 1.61
CA ASP A 77 2.49 10.44 1.05
C ASP A 77 1.52 9.33 0.65
N ILE A 78 1.86 8.62 -0.42
CA ILE A 78 1.11 7.49 -0.96
C ILE A 78 2.11 6.44 -1.44
N ILE A 79 2.02 5.25 -0.87
CA ILE A 79 2.85 4.08 -1.24
C ILE A 79 1.93 2.97 -1.72
N ALA A 80 2.28 2.38 -2.86
CA ALA A 80 1.61 1.18 -3.37
C ALA A 80 2.50 -0.05 -3.11
N ILE A 81 1.88 -1.15 -2.71
CA ILE A 81 2.55 -2.43 -2.48
C ILE A 81 1.75 -3.49 -3.24
N GLU A 82 2.42 -4.27 -4.07
CA GLU A 82 1.83 -5.41 -4.77
C GLU A 82 2.50 -6.70 -4.28
N TYR A 83 1.69 -7.66 -3.86
CA TYR A 83 2.13 -9.01 -3.55
C TYR A 83 1.48 -10.00 -4.51
N LYS A 84 2.30 -10.78 -5.22
CA LYS A 84 1.81 -11.87 -6.08
C LYS A 84 1.66 -13.10 -5.23
N VAL A 85 0.42 -13.54 -5.03
CA VAL A 85 0.13 -14.72 -4.21
C VAL A 85 0.56 -15.96 -5.01
N PRO A 86 1.45 -16.81 -4.48
CA PRO A 86 1.79 -18.06 -5.12
C PRO A 86 0.52 -18.91 -5.31
N LYS A 87 0.34 -19.46 -6.52
CA LYS A 87 -0.71 -20.45 -6.75
C LYS A 87 -0.26 -21.75 -6.09
N GLU A 88 -1.03 -22.24 -5.12
CA GLU A 88 -0.89 -23.59 -4.57
C GLU A 88 -1.07 -24.64 -5.67
#